data_AF-A0A6C0I7M1-F1
#
_entry.id   AF-A0A6C0I7M1-F1
#
_cell.length_a   1.000
_cell.length_b   1.000
_cell.length_c   1.000
_cell.angle_alpha   90.00
_cell.angle_beta   90.00
_cell.angle_gamma   90.00
#
_symmetry.space_group_name_H-M   'P 1'
#
loop_
_entity.id
_entity.type
_entity.pdbx_description
1 polymer ?
#
loop_
_entity_poly.entity_id
_entity_poly.type
_entity_poly.pdbx_seq_one_letter_code
_entity_poly.pdbx_strand_id
1 'polypeptide(L)'
;MNLSKKKYTRQSEQSDNNDYDILHLDEKIKKYILQESRNIDNYKKELYNLVNLHTSDVPDRKRNEINNRIETLKQKIYEIENDILMAEYIYTVTPIIEKYKKMIQTPVKVSFFNTMNKKEQSVNTIISKNIYENEKYELMDEFYDIAKKYINIKSYKKETTQKYVCECGNQYNYIENNNKIICNECSNVHTIQSIQTSFKDIDRVNLSQKYKYKKKVHFRDTVNQYQGKQNKKIEPNTYKILEEQFEIHNLVNKEGKTYHEKYANITKEHIYMFLFETNNSNYYEDINMIHTHFTGIPCPDITDIEHLLYEDFDKVVDAYESLEDIDRIHFLNGQYILYQLLRRRKIKVKESDFDILKTRERLVEHDEIYQKICMKLEWCFLPTV
;
A
#
# COMPACT_ATOMS: atom_id res chain seq x y z
N MET A 1 -16.03 -4.23 65.16
CA MET A 1 -15.25 -2.97 65.07
C MET A 1 -14.23 -3.13 63.95
N ASN A 2 -14.53 -2.48 62.81
CA ASN A 2 -13.72 -2.17 61.63
C ASN A 2 -12.40 -2.93 61.35
N LEU A 3 -12.45 -3.86 60.40
CA LEU A 3 -11.30 -4.17 59.53
C LEU A 3 -11.45 -3.36 58.23
N SER A 4 -10.62 -2.33 58.14
CA SER A 4 -10.47 -1.40 57.02
C SER A 4 -10.08 -2.13 55.72
N LYS A 5 -11.02 -2.19 54.76
CA LYS A 5 -10.71 -2.48 53.35
C LYS A 5 -10.05 -1.23 52.75
N LYS A 6 -8.72 -1.24 52.62
CA LYS A 6 -7.99 -0.28 51.79
C LYS A 6 -8.45 -0.43 50.33
N LYS A 7 -9.34 0.47 49.90
CA LYS A 7 -9.58 0.75 48.48
C LYS A 7 -8.27 1.26 47.89
N TYR A 8 -7.65 0.49 47.01
CA TYR A 8 -6.67 1.02 46.07
C TYR A 8 -7.43 1.88 45.06
N THR A 9 -7.56 3.17 45.37
CA THR A 9 -7.87 4.21 44.39
C THR A 9 -6.65 4.32 43.48
N ARG A 10 -6.76 3.81 42.24
CA ARG A 10 -5.85 4.21 41.16
C ARG A 10 -6.01 5.72 41.01
N GLN A 11 -5.07 6.48 41.53
CA GLN A 11 -4.85 7.85 41.11
C GLN A 11 -4.56 7.78 39.62
N SER A 12 -5.49 8.31 38.84
CA SER A 12 -5.28 8.63 37.44
C SER A 12 -4.17 9.67 37.39
N GLU A 13 -2.93 9.22 37.18
CA GLU A 13 -1.90 10.08 36.63
C GLU A 13 -2.41 10.51 35.25
N GLN A 14 -2.79 11.79 35.16
CA GLN A 14 -3.07 12.48 33.91
C GLN A 14 -1.76 12.49 33.11
N SER A 15 -1.58 11.48 32.27
CA SER A 15 -0.71 11.61 31.12
C SER A 15 -1.46 12.49 30.12
N ASP A 16 -1.02 13.74 29.97
CA ASP A 16 -1.41 14.65 28.89
C ASP A 16 -0.95 14.07 27.54
N ASN A 17 -1.57 12.98 27.10
CA ASN A 17 -1.54 12.55 25.71
C ASN A 17 -2.52 13.45 24.94
N ASN A 18 -2.02 14.57 24.44
CA ASN A 18 -2.71 15.37 23.43
C ASN A 18 -2.79 14.55 22.12
N ASP A 19 -3.66 13.57 22.08
CA ASP A 19 -4.11 12.93 20.84
C ASP A 19 -4.99 13.93 20.09
N TYR A 20 -4.37 14.79 19.30
CA TYR A 20 -5.08 15.70 18.41
C TYR A 20 -5.72 14.88 17.27
N ASP A 21 -7.00 14.58 17.42
CA ASP A 21 -7.86 14.02 16.37
C ASP A 21 -8.01 15.04 15.21
N ILE A 22 -8.03 14.57 13.95
CA ILE A 22 -8.22 15.38 12.73
C ILE A 22 -9.40 16.35 12.88
N LEU A 23 -10.50 15.88 13.48
CA LEU A 23 -11.70 16.67 13.70
C LEU A 23 -11.46 17.85 14.66
N HIS A 24 -10.63 17.66 15.68
CA HIS A 24 -10.30 18.71 16.64
C HIS A 24 -9.39 19.78 16.01
N LEU A 25 -8.44 19.35 15.18
CA LEU A 25 -7.58 20.28 14.45
C LEU A 25 -8.36 21.06 13.39
N ASP A 26 -9.32 20.42 12.72
CA ASP A 26 -10.20 21.08 11.75
C ASP A 26 -11.00 22.22 12.39
N GLU A 27 -11.59 21.98 13.56
CA GLU A 27 -12.28 23.03 14.31
C GLU A 27 -11.36 24.17 14.72
N LYS A 28 -10.12 23.84 15.12
CA LYS A 28 -9.12 24.84 15.53
C LYS A 28 -8.71 25.72 14.35
N ILE A 29 -8.50 25.14 13.17
CA ILE A 29 -8.16 25.88 11.95
C ILE A 29 -9.32 26.77 11.53
N LYS A 30 -10.56 26.25 11.50
CA LYS A 30 -11.74 27.06 11.20
C LYS A 30 -11.88 28.26 12.14
N LYS A 31 -11.63 28.06 13.44
CA LYS A 31 -11.62 29.16 14.43
C LYS A 31 -10.50 30.18 14.16
N TYR A 32 -9.31 29.73 13.78
CA TYR A 32 -8.21 30.62 13.39
C TYR A 32 -8.57 31.46 12.17
N ILE A 33 -9.10 30.85 11.11
CA ILE A 33 -9.52 31.56 9.88
C ILE A 33 -10.58 32.62 10.22
N LEU A 34 -11.56 32.28 11.06
CA LEU A 34 -12.58 33.23 11.53
C LEU A 34 -12.00 34.38 12.38
N GLN A 35 -10.94 34.14 13.15
CA GLN A 35 -10.24 35.18 13.90
C GLN A 35 -9.48 36.12 12.97
N GLU A 36 -8.85 35.58 11.92
CA GLU A 36 -8.18 36.39 10.89
C GLU A 36 -9.18 37.31 10.17
N SER A 37 -10.38 36.82 9.84
CA SER A 37 -11.46 37.64 9.28
C SER A 37 -11.92 38.77 10.21
N ARG A 38 -11.88 38.55 11.54
CA ARG A 38 -12.20 39.59 12.53
C ARG A 38 -11.09 40.63 12.70
N ASN A 39 -9.85 40.27 12.38
CA ASN A 39 -8.68 41.17 12.46
C ASN A 39 -8.50 42.03 11.20
N ILE A 40 -9.39 41.92 10.22
CA ILE A 40 -9.29 42.63 8.93
C ILE A 40 -9.12 44.15 9.09
N ASP A 41 -9.81 44.76 10.05
CA ASP A 41 -9.72 46.21 10.30
C ASP A 41 -8.34 46.62 10.81
N ASN A 42 -7.66 45.74 11.54
CA ASN A 42 -6.29 45.99 11.99
C ASN A 42 -5.31 45.89 10.81
N TYR A 43 -5.51 44.93 9.89
CA TYR A 43 -4.71 44.83 8.67
C TYR A 43 -4.92 46.04 7.74
N LYS A 44 -6.15 46.54 7.62
CA LYS A 44 -6.46 47.77 6.87
C LYS A 44 -5.78 49.00 7.49
N LYS A 45 -5.76 49.11 8.82
CA LYS A 45 -5.04 50.18 9.54
C LYS A 45 -3.53 50.08 9.37
N GLU A 46 -2.96 48.87 9.45
CA GLU A 46 -1.53 48.63 9.20
C GLU A 46 -1.15 49.02 7.76
N LEU A 47 -1.97 48.62 6.78
CA LEU A 47 -1.79 48.98 5.37
C LEU A 47 -1.81 50.50 5.18
N TYR A 48 -2.78 51.19 5.78
CA TYR A 48 -2.88 52.66 5.73
C TYR A 48 -1.62 53.34 6.30
N ASN A 49 -1.13 52.87 7.45
CA ASN A 49 0.08 53.40 8.08
C ASN A 49 1.33 53.16 7.22
N LEU A 50 1.47 51.99 6.60
CA LEU A 50 2.60 51.66 5.74
C LEU A 50 2.59 52.45 4.42
N VAL A 51 1.42 52.66 3.82
CA VAL A 51 1.27 53.50 2.62
C VAL A 51 1.61 54.96 2.93
N ASN A 52 1.23 55.47 4.10
CA ASN A 52 1.63 56.83 4.55
C ASN A 52 3.12 56.94 4.90
N LEU A 53 3.77 55.86 5.33
CA LEU A 53 5.22 55.84 5.56
C LEU A 53 5.99 55.84 4.24
N HIS A 54 5.44 55.21 3.20
CA HIS A 54 6.04 55.14 1.86
C HIS A 54 6.18 56.53 1.21
N THR A 55 5.23 57.43 1.46
CA THR A 55 5.26 58.81 0.93
C THR A 55 6.27 59.74 1.62
N SER A 56 6.97 59.26 2.65
CA SER A 56 8.05 59.99 3.35
C SER A 56 9.41 59.66 2.73
N ASP A 57 10.42 60.53 2.94
CA ASP A 57 11.76 60.39 2.33
C ASP A 57 12.57 59.24 2.98
N VAL A 58 12.24 58.01 2.58
CA VAL A 58 12.79 56.76 3.14
C VAL A 58 13.89 56.18 2.22
N PRO A 59 15.04 55.71 2.77
CA PRO A 59 16.10 55.06 2.00
C PRO A 59 15.64 53.84 1.18
N ASP A 60 16.20 53.65 -0.01
CA ASP A 60 15.74 52.68 -1.02
C ASP A 60 15.59 51.23 -0.52
N ARG A 61 16.50 50.75 0.34
CA ARG A 61 16.41 49.38 0.90
C ARG A 61 15.17 49.18 1.79
N LYS A 62 14.84 50.16 2.62
CA LYS A 62 13.63 50.12 3.46
C LYS A 62 12.37 50.30 2.63
N ARG A 63 12.44 51.04 1.52
CA ARG A 63 11.33 51.20 0.57
C ARG A 63 10.91 49.86 -0.05
N ASN A 64 11.86 49.01 -0.42
CA ASN A 64 11.57 47.67 -0.96
C ASN A 64 10.92 46.74 0.08
N GLU A 65 11.38 46.78 1.32
CA GLU A 65 10.78 45.99 2.42
C GLU A 65 9.34 46.45 2.71
N ILE A 66 9.11 47.76 2.74
CA ILE A 66 7.77 48.36 2.91
C ILE A 66 6.87 47.99 1.72
N ASN A 67 7.36 48.08 0.47
CA ASN A 67 6.62 47.68 -0.72
C ASN A 67 6.18 46.22 -0.67
N ASN A 68 7.10 45.31 -0.34
CA ASN A 68 6.80 43.89 -0.22
C ASN A 68 5.75 43.66 0.89
N ARG A 69 5.86 44.36 2.02
CA ARG A 69 4.89 44.24 3.11
C ARG A 69 3.51 44.78 2.70
N ILE A 70 3.45 45.89 1.99
CA ILE A 70 2.21 46.47 1.45
C ILE A 70 1.52 45.48 0.51
N GLU A 71 2.24 44.91 -0.45
CA GLU A 71 1.66 43.94 -1.40
C GLU A 71 1.18 42.68 -0.69
N THR A 72 1.94 42.15 0.27
CA THR A 72 1.50 40.99 1.08
C THR A 72 0.24 41.29 1.90
N LEU A 73 0.11 42.50 2.45
CA LEU A 73 -1.08 42.90 3.22
C LEU A 73 -2.29 43.12 2.31
N LYS A 74 -2.13 43.73 1.14
CA LYS A 74 -3.21 43.88 0.15
C LYS A 74 -3.75 42.52 -0.28
N GLN A 75 -2.85 41.60 -0.61
CA GLN A 75 -3.23 40.24 -0.99
C GLN A 75 -3.98 39.53 0.14
N LYS A 76 -3.46 39.61 1.37
CA LYS A 76 -4.10 39.01 2.54
C LYS A 76 -5.50 39.59 2.82
N ILE A 77 -5.67 40.91 2.68
CA ILE A 77 -6.98 41.56 2.85
C ILE A 77 -7.94 41.07 1.77
N TYR A 78 -7.50 41.02 0.50
CA TYR A 78 -8.31 40.51 -0.60
C TYR A 78 -8.76 39.06 -0.38
N GLU A 79 -7.86 38.20 0.07
CA GLU A 79 -8.16 36.78 0.38
C GLU A 79 -9.18 36.63 1.51
N ILE A 80 -9.12 37.52 2.52
CA ILE A 80 -10.06 37.54 3.65
C ILE A 80 -11.42 38.11 3.22
N GLU A 81 -11.47 39.19 2.45
CA GLU A 81 -12.72 39.84 2.03
C GLU A 81 -13.58 38.96 1.10
N ASN A 82 -12.93 38.10 0.32
CA ASN A 82 -13.61 37.21 -0.62
C ASN A 82 -13.80 35.79 -0.08
N ASP A 83 -13.58 35.57 1.22
CA ASP A 83 -13.67 34.25 1.89
C ASP A 83 -12.82 33.15 1.23
N ILE A 84 -11.80 33.53 0.45
CA ILE A 84 -10.97 32.61 -0.35
C ILE A 84 -10.25 31.63 0.58
N LEU A 85 -9.72 32.14 1.69
CA LEU A 85 -8.94 31.34 2.64
C LEU A 85 -9.77 30.22 3.29
N MET A 86 -11.07 30.46 3.55
CA MET A 86 -11.99 29.45 4.08
C MET A 86 -12.43 28.47 2.97
N ALA A 87 -12.71 28.99 1.78
CA ALA A 87 -13.15 28.17 0.64
C ALA A 87 -12.07 27.17 0.20
N GLU A 88 -10.81 27.62 0.06
CA GLU A 88 -9.67 26.77 -0.28
C GLU A 88 -9.41 25.70 0.80
N TYR A 89 -9.49 26.10 2.07
CA TYR A 89 -9.34 25.17 3.19
C TYR A 89 -10.41 24.09 3.18
N ILE A 90 -11.68 24.46 3.04
CA ILE A 90 -12.80 23.50 2.98
C ILE A 90 -12.64 22.57 1.77
N TYR A 91 -12.34 23.12 0.59
CA TYR A 91 -12.17 22.33 -0.63
C TYR A 91 -11.09 21.25 -0.48
N THR A 92 -9.96 21.60 0.12
CA THR A 92 -8.81 20.68 0.28
C THR A 92 -9.04 19.63 1.37
N VAL A 93 -9.71 19.99 2.46
CA VAL A 93 -9.85 19.14 3.65
C VAL A 93 -11.10 18.24 3.62
N THR A 94 -12.17 18.64 2.92
CA THR A 94 -13.41 17.86 2.82
C THR A 94 -13.20 16.39 2.43
N PRO A 95 -12.45 16.05 1.36
CA PRO A 95 -12.26 14.64 0.99
C PRO A 95 -11.52 13.82 2.06
N ILE A 96 -10.60 14.45 2.81
CA ILE A 96 -9.82 13.80 3.87
C ILE A 96 -10.71 13.53 5.09
N ILE A 97 -11.50 14.52 5.51
CA ILE A 97 -12.44 14.39 6.63
C ILE A 97 -13.51 13.34 6.33
N GLU A 98 -14.03 13.29 5.09
CA GLU A 98 -15.03 12.29 4.71
C GLU A 98 -14.47 10.85 4.77
N LYS A 99 -13.26 10.64 4.27
CA LYS A 99 -12.57 9.34 4.38
C LYS A 99 -12.33 8.96 5.84
N TYR A 100 -11.85 9.90 6.66
CA TYR A 100 -11.58 9.69 8.07
C TYR A 100 -12.86 9.35 8.87
N LYS A 101 -13.97 10.05 8.61
CA LYS A 101 -15.27 9.75 9.22
C LYS A 101 -15.78 8.36 8.85
N LYS A 102 -15.63 7.94 7.58
CA LYS A 102 -15.99 6.58 7.15
C LYS A 102 -15.18 5.52 7.89
N MET A 103 -13.88 5.74 8.11
CA MET A 103 -12.99 4.82 8.83
C MET A 103 -13.30 4.68 10.31
N ILE A 104 -13.72 5.75 10.99
CA ILE A 104 -14.12 5.67 12.41
C ILE A 104 -15.47 4.96 12.56
N GLN A 105 -16.36 5.10 11.57
CA GLN A 105 -17.72 4.53 11.61
C GLN A 105 -17.77 3.04 11.24
N THR A 106 -16.74 2.49 10.59
CA THR A 106 -16.65 1.05 10.30
C THR A 106 -16.25 0.28 11.56
N PRO A 107 -17.14 -0.56 12.15
CA PRO A 107 -16.78 -1.34 13.32
C PRO A 107 -15.75 -2.41 12.95
N VAL A 108 -14.61 -2.41 13.65
CA VAL A 108 -13.61 -3.47 13.54
C VAL A 108 -14.24 -4.78 14.02
N LYS A 109 -14.42 -5.75 13.13
CA LYS A 109 -14.94 -7.09 13.47
C LYS A 109 -13.92 -7.84 14.31
N VAL A 110 -14.01 -7.70 15.63
CA VAL A 110 -13.29 -8.55 16.59
C VAL A 110 -14.14 -9.80 16.88
N SER A 111 -13.77 -10.94 16.31
CA SER A 111 -14.43 -12.22 16.63
C SER A 111 -14.01 -12.67 18.04
N PHE A 112 -14.86 -12.41 19.04
CA PHE A 112 -14.60 -12.79 20.44
C PHE A 112 -14.92 -14.25 20.77
N PHE A 113 -15.53 -15.01 19.85
CA PHE A 113 -15.86 -16.42 20.03
C PHE A 113 -15.15 -17.28 18.97
N ASN A 114 -13.99 -17.82 19.31
CA ASN A 114 -13.53 -19.13 18.83
C ASN A 114 -12.31 -19.59 19.64
N THR A 115 -12.58 -20.30 20.73
CA THR A 115 -11.65 -21.29 21.29
C THR A 115 -11.52 -22.42 20.27
N MET A 116 -10.52 -22.36 19.38
CA MET A 116 -9.68 -23.44 18.84
C MET A 116 -8.87 -22.87 17.65
N ASN A 117 -7.57 -23.16 17.61
CA ASN A 117 -6.54 -22.76 16.60
C ASN A 117 -5.86 -21.39 16.78
N LYS A 118 -4.93 -21.32 17.74
CA LYS A 118 -4.16 -20.12 18.17
C LYS A 118 -3.05 -19.60 17.22
N LYS A 119 -2.76 -20.24 16.07
CA LYS A 119 -1.60 -19.84 15.24
C LYS A 119 -1.93 -19.08 13.95
N GLU A 120 -3.10 -19.28 13.35
CA GLU A 120 -3.46 -18.60 12.08
C GLU A 120 -4.36 -17.37 12.28
N GLN A 121 -5.15 -17.32 13.37
CA GLN A 121 -6.04 -16.19 13.64
C GLN A 121 -5.30 -14.95 14.16
N SER A 122 -4.14 -15.10 14.81
CA SER A 122 -3.38 -13.95 15.33
C SER A 122 -2.80 -13.08 14.21
N VAL A 123 -2.34 -13.70 13.12
CA VAL A 123 -1.67 -13.00 12.02
C VAL A 123 -2.67 -12.14 11.24
N ASN A 124 -3.85 -12.66 10.89
CA ASN A 124 -4.85 -11.91 10.13
C ASN A 124 -5.49 -10.75 10.92
N THR A 125 -5.67 -10.90 12.23
CA THR A 125 -6.16 -9.81 13.10
C THR A 125 -5.09 -8.74 13.35
N ILE A 126 -3.81 -9.13 13.44
CA ILE A 126 -2.70 -8.18 13.54
C ILE A 126 -2.51 -7.44 12.20
N ILE A 127 -2.61 -8.14 11.07
CA ILE A 127 -2.50 -7.54 9.73
C ILE A 127 -3.62 -6.53 9.49
N SER A 128 -4.88 -6.87 9.77
CA SER A 128 -6.00 -5.95 9.56
C SER A 128 -5.95 -4.73 10.49
N LYS A 129 -5.47 -4.91 11.72
CA LYS A 129 -5.21 -3.80 12.65
C LYS A 129 -4.07 -2.91 12.18
N ASN A 130 -2.96 -3.48 11.69
CA ASN A 130 -1.84 -2.72 11.18
C ASN A 130 -2.19 -1.96 9.87
N ILE A 131 -3.01 -2.55 9.00
CA ILE A 131 -3.51 -1.88 7.79
C ILE A 131 -4.40 -0.70 8.17
N TYR A 132 -5.35 -0.89 9.10
CA TYR A 132 -6.22 0.17 9.58
C TYR A 132 -5.44 1.31 10.25
N GLU A 133 -4.45 0.97 11.08
CA GLU A 133 -3.59 1.97 11.71
C GLU A 133 -2.75 2.73 10.67
N ASN A 134 -2.15 2.04 9.68
CA ASN A 134 -1.38 2.70 8.62
C ASN A 134 -2.23 3.64 7.76
N GLU A 135 -3.41 3.20 7.30
CA GLU A 135 -4.31 4.05 6.51
C GLU A 135 -4.81 5.27 7.32
N LYS A 136 -5.05 5.08 8.63
CA LYS A 136 -5.38 6.19 9.55
C LYS A 136 -4.22 7.18 9.64
N TYR A 137 -2.98 6.71 9.76
CA TYR A 137 -1.80 7.57 9.82
C TYR A 137 -1.57 8.34 8.52
N GLU A 138 -1.75 7.70 7.36
CA GLU A 138 -1.66 8.37 6.06
C GLU A 138 -2.66 9.54 5.96
N LEU A 139 -3.91 9.33 6.36
CA LEU A 139 -4.91 10.41 6.40
C LEU A 139 -4.57 11.51 7.41
N MET A 140 -3.99 11.15 8.55
CA MET A 140 -3.52 12.13 9.54
C MET A 140 -2.37 12.98 8.98
N ASP A 141 -1.40 12.37 8.30
CA ASP A 141 -0.26 13.06 7.69
C ASP A 141 -0.71 14.01 6.57
N GLU A 142 -1.60 13.55 5.68
CA GLU A 142 -2.21 14.39 4.64
C GLU A 142 -2.91 15.62 5.25
N PHE A 143 -3.67 15.41 6.32
CA PHE A 143 -4.34 16.49 7.03
C PHE A 143 -3.33 17.43 7.72
N TYR A 144 -2.30 16.90 8.37
CA TYR A 144 -1.28 17.69 9.06
C TYR A 144 -0.51 18.60 8.10
N ASP A 145 -0.22 18.15 6.88
CA ASP A 145 0.46 18.98 5.88
C ASP A 145 -0.36 20.18 5.43
N ILE A 146 -1.70 20.04 5.37
CA ILE A 146 -2.60 21.16 5.15
C ILE A 146 -2.66 22.04 6.41
N ALA A 147 -2.77 21.43 7.59
CA ALA A 147 -2.93 22.12 8.86
C ALA A 147 -1.74 23.02 9.24
N LYS A 148 -0.51 22.63 8.87
CA LYS A 148 0.72 23.43 9.09
C LYS A 148 0.67 24.82 8.47
N LYS A 149 -0.14 25.04 7.43
CA LYS A 149 -0.32 26.36 6.79
C LYS A 149 -1.10 27.33 7.67
N TYR A 150 -1.90 26.84 8.60
CA TYR A 150 -2.83 27.65 9.40
C TYR A 150 -2.49 27.68 10.89
N ILE A 151 -1.92 26.60 11.42
CA ILE A 151 -1.59 26.49 12.84
C ILE A 151 -0.20 25.88 13.05
N ASN A 152 0.50 26.37 14.08
CA ASN A 152 1.79 25.81 14.46
C ASN A 152 1.58 24.51 15.26
N ILE A 153 1.82 23.38 14.59
CA ILE A 153 1.68 22.04 15.16
C ILE A 153 3.08 21.47 15.34
N LYS A 154 3.43 21.06 16.56
CA LYS A 154 4.62 20.24 16.79
C LYS A 154 4.42 18.92 16.05
N SER A 155 5.30 18.58 15.10
CA SER A 155 5.21 17.35 14.31
C SER A 155 4.90 16.15 15.21
N TYR A 156 3.83 15.43 14.90
CA TYR A 156 3.56 14.11 15.48
C TYR A 156 4.67 13.18 14.98
N LYS A 157 5.80 13.15 15.68
CA LYS A 157 6.79 12.11 15.47
C LYS A 157 6.22 10.89 16.17
N LYS A 158 6.03 9.81 15.40
CA LYS A 158 5.92 8.47 15.97
C LYS A 158 7.03 8.35 17.01
N GLU A 159 6.69 8.08 18.26
CA GLU A 159 7.67 7.56 19.21
C GLU A 159 8.07 6.18 18.69
N THR A 160 8.95 6.16 17.67
CA THR A 160 9.73 4.97 17.38
C THR A 160 10.65 4.82 18.57
N THR A 161 10.21 4.01 19.54
CA THR A 161 11.08 3.39 20.52
C THR A 161 12.00 2.39 19.80
N GLN A 162 12.80 2.88 18.84
CA GLN A 162 13.97 2.16 18.37
C GLN A 162 14.99 2.24 19.50
N LYS A 163 15.05 1.18 20.31
CA LYS A 163 16.13 0.99 21.27
C LYS A 163 17.41 0.77 20.46
N TYR A 164 18.24 1.80 20.39
CA TYR A 164 19.61 1.65 19.91
C TYR A 164 20.44 0.97 20.99
N VAL A 165 21.09 -0.13 20.65
CA VAL A 165 22.04 -0.85 21.50
C VAL A 165 23.44 -0.53 20.93
N CYS A 166 24.28 0.25 21.64
CA CYS A 166 25.70 0.38 21.23
C CYS A 166 26.32 -1.01 21.31
N GLU A 167 27.33 -1.29 20.49
CA GLU A 167 28.15 -2.51 20.56
C GLU A 167 28.77 -2.75 21.95
N CYS A 168 28.85 -1.72 22.81
CA CYS A 168 29.24 -1.87 24.22
C CYS A 168 28.12 -2.32 25.17
N GLY A 169 26.89 -2.50 24.69
CA GLY A 169 25.74 -2.92 25.48
C GLY A 169 24.95 -1.79 26.14
N ASN A 170 25.34 -0.52 25.98
CA ASN A 170 24.59 0.62 26.50
C ASN A 170 23.25 0.80 25.76
N GLN A 171 22.17 1.00 26.52
CA GLN A 171 20.79 1.12 26.02
C GLN A 171 20.11 2.44 26.44
N TYR A 172 20.73 3.23 27.32
CA TYR A 172 20.03 4.33 28.00
C TYR A 172 20.79 5.67 27.99
N ASN A 173 22.11 5.67 27.79
CA ASN A 173 22.93 6.89 27.91
C ASN A 173 23.53 7.37 26.58
N TYR A 174 22.82 8.27 25.91
CA TYR A 174 23.22 8.85 24.63
C TYR A 174 23.18 10.39 24.67
N ILE A 175 24.12 11.04 24.00
CA ILE A 175 24.11 12.48 23.73
C ILE A 175 23.75 12.68 22.25
N GLU A 176 22.69 13.43 21.99
CA GLU A 176 22.37 13.89 20.64
C GLU A 176 23.07 15.21 20.34
N ASN A 177 23.81 15.26 19.23
CA ASN A 177 24.41 16.48 18.72
C ASN A 177 24.37 16.49 17.18
N ASN A 178 23.62 17.41 16.58
CA ASN A 178 23.53 17.65 15.13
C ASN A 178 23.58 16.38 14.24
N ASN A 179 22.49 15.61 14.23
CA ASN A 179 22.35 14.35 13.47
C ASN A 179 23.34 13.24 13.85
N LYS A 180 23.97 13.32 15.03
CA LYS A 180 24.81 12.25 15.57
C LYS A 180 24.36 11.88 16.98
N ILE A 181 24.22 10.58 17.22
CA ILE A 181 24.07 10.00 18.55
C ILE A 181 25.44 9.53 19.00
N ILE A 182 25.92 10.07 20.10
CA ILE A 182 27.18 9.66 20.73
C ILE A 182 26.84 8.85 21.98
N CYS A 183 27.35 7.64 22.07
CA CYS A 183 27.22 6.85 23.29
C CYS A 183 28.17 7.38 24.36
N ASN A 184 27.66 7.64 25.57
CA ASN A 184 28.49 8.17 26.67
C ASN A 184 29.49 7.16 27.25
N GLU A 185 29.29 5.86 27.02
CA GLU A 185 30.16 4.81 27.56
C GLU A 185 31.25 4.39 26.57
N CYS A 186 30.87 4.17 25.31
CA CYS A 186 31.78 3.69 24.26
C CYS A 186 32.36 4.84 23.40
N SER A 187 31.83 6.06 23.54
CA SER A 187 32.13 7.20 22.65
C SER A 187 31.90 6.91 21.16
N ASN A 188 31.18 5.83 20.85
CA ASN A 188 30.86 5.46 19.47
C ASN A 188 29.82 6.44 18.91
N VAL A 189 30.04 6.86 17.67
CA VAL A 189 29.28 7.93 17.02
C VAL A 189 28.41 7.33 15.93
N HIS A 190 27.11 7.25 16.17
CA HIS A 190 26.14 6.87 15.16
C HIS A 190 25.62 8.12 14.46
N THR A 191 25.78 8.21 13.14
CA THR A 191 25.18 9.29 12.37
C THR A 191 23.73 8.93 12.08
N ILE A 192 22.79 9.66 12.67
CA ILE A 192 21.38 9.60 12.27
C ILE A 192 21.32 10.24 10.87
N GLN A 193 21.18 9.41 9.83
CA GLN A 193 20.70 9.93 8.56
C GLN A 193 19.27 10.44 8.80
N SER A 194 19.13 11.76 8.93
CA SER A 194 17.81 12.38 8.88
C SER A 194 17.28 12.14 7.47
N ILE A 195 16.33 11.21 7.34
CA ILE A 195 15.48 11.12 6.16
C ILE A 195 14.54 12.34 6.21
N GLN A 196 15.10 13.53 5.96
CA GLN A 196 14.34 14.67 5.48
C GLN A 196 14.27 14.53 3.97
N THR A 197 13.62 13.47 3.50
CA THR A 197 13.27 13.36 2.08
C THR A 197 12.07 14.25 1.86
N SER A 198 12.20 15.20 0.92
CA SER A 198 11.07 15.96 0.43
C SER A 198 9.98 15.00 -0.08
N PHE A 199 8.70 15.41 -0.07
CA PHE A 199 7.57 14.57 -0.49
C PHE A 199 7.74 13.95 -1.89
N LYS A 200 8.54 14.59 -2.76
CA LYS A 200 8.89 14.07 -4.10
C LYS A 200 9.96 12.97 -4.08
N ASP A 201 10.78 12.92 -3.03
CA ASP A 201 11.82 11.92 -2.84
C ASP A 201 11.30 10.68 -2.09
N ILE A 202 10.24 10.80 -1.28
CA ILE A 202 9.63 9.64 -0.60
C ILE A 202 9.04 8.67 -1.63
N ASP A 203 8.31 9.17 -2.62
CA ASP A 203 7.85 8.34 -3.73
C ASP A 203 9.04 7.77 -4.49
N ARG A 204 10.11 8.53 -4.73
CA ARG A 204 11.32 8.05 -5.43
C ARG A 204 12.10 6.98 -4.67
N VAL A 205 12.20 7.08 -3.35
CA VAL A 205 12.89 6.12 -2.47
C VAL A 205 12.02 4.89 -2.21
N ASN A 206 10.70 5.05 -2.09
CA ASN A 206 9.75 3.95 -1.87
C ASN A 206 9.19 3.35 -3.18
N LEU A 207 9.50 3.92 -4.35
CA LEU A 207 9.06 3.43 -5.65
C LEU A 207 9.47 1.98 -5.87
N SER A 208 10.73 1.63 -5.50
CA SER A 208 11.20 0.24 -5.55
C SER A 208 10.40 -0.66 -4.59
N GLN A 209 10.17 -0.24 -3.35
CA GLN A 209 9.39 -1.03 -2.38
C GLN A 209 7.93 -1.21 -2.80
N LYS A 210 7.29 -0.14 -3.31
CA LYS A 210 5.92 -0.16 -3.84
C LYS A 210 5.81 -1.04 -5.08
N TYR A 211 6.82 -1.02 -5.95
CA TYR A 211 6.89 -1.85 -7.14
C TYR A 211 7.11 -3.33 -6.79
N LYS A 212 8.03 -3.65 -5.87
CA LYS A 212 8.21 -5.00 -5.32
C LYS A 212 6.93 -5.52 -4.67
N TYR A 213 6.27 -4.69 -3.85
CA TYR A 213 4.99 -5.02 -3.23
C TYR A 213 3.93 -5.34 -4.29
N LYS A 214 3.80 -4.51 -5.33
CA LYS A 214 2.86 -4.74 -6.44
C LYS A 214 3.15 -6.06 -7.16
N LYS A 215 4.43 -6.39 -7.43
CA LYS A 215 4.83 -7.68 -8.02
C LYS A 215 4.40 -8.85 -7.13
N LYS A 216 4.61 -8.74 -5.81
CA LYS A 216 4.26 -9.79 -4.85
C LYS A 216 2.75 -10.02 -4.75
N VAL A 217 1.96 -8.95 -4.78
CA VAL A 217 0.50 -9.03 -4.86
C VAL A 217 0.07 -9.75 -6.13
N HIS A 218 0.60 -9.35 -7.29
CA HIS A 218 0.28 -10.02 -8.55
C HIS A 218 0.68 -11.50 -8.57
N PHE A 219 1.85 -11.85 -8.02
CA PHE A 219 2.27 -13.24 -7.93
C PHE A 219 1.36 -14.07 -7.01
N ARG A 220 0.88 -13.48 -5.91
CA ARG A 220 -0.13 -14.10 -5.06
C ARG A 220 -1.44 -14.35 -5.81
N ASP A 221 -1.88 -13.39 -6.62
CA ASP A 221 -3.07 -13.57 -7.47
C ASP A 221 -2.86 -14.72 -8.47
N THR A 222 -1.68 -14.83 -9.08
CA THR A 222 -1.31 -15.97 -9.94
C THR A 222 -1.37 -17.31 -9.21
N VAL A 223 -0.85 -17.39 -7.97
CA VAL A 223 -0.93 -18.60 -7.14
C VAL A 223 -2.39 -18.96 -6.80
N ASN A 224 -3.24 -17.96 -6.55
CA ASN A 224 -4.67 -18.17 -6.32
C ASN A 224 -5.39 -18.65 -7.57
N GLN A 225 -5.07 -18.10 -8.75
CA GLN A 225 -5.60 -18.52 -10.05
C GLN A 225 -5.25 -19.98 -10.36
N TYR A 226 -3.99 -20.37 -10.13
CA TYR A 226 -3.51 -21.74 -10.31
C TYR A 226 -4.30 -22.74 -9.45
N GLN A 227 -4.61 -22.37 -8.21
CA GLN A 227 -5.36 -23.21 -7.26
C GLN A 227 -6.89 -23.07 -7.34
N GLY A 228 -7.40 -22.22 -8.25
CA GLY A 228 -8.84 -21.92 -8.33
C GLY A 228 -9.41 -21.20 -7.10
N LYS A 229 -8.56 -20.61 -6.25
CA LYS A 229 -8.93 -19.89 -5.00
C LYS A 229 -9.19 -18.39 -5.23
N GLN A 230 -9.39 -17.99 -6.48
CA GLN A 230 -9.62 -16.61 -6.84
C GLN A 230 -11.05 -16.15 -6.52
N ASN A 231 -11.22 -14.87 -6.18
CA ASN A 231 -12.53 -14.28 -5.87
C ASN A 231 -13.30 -13.80 -7.10
N LYS A 232 -12.82 -14.08 -8.31
CA LYS A 232 -13.39 -13.60 -9.56
C LYS A 232 -14.67 -14.38 -9.88
N LYS A 233 -15.74 -13.66 -10.22
CA LYS A 233 -16.98 -14.26 -10.72
C LYS A 233 -16.95 -14.23 -12.24
N ILE A 234 -17.02 -15.41 -12.85
CA ILE A 234 -17.14 -15.55 -14.31
C ILE A 234 -18.59 -15.27 -14.69
N GLU A 235 -18.78 -14.49 -15.75
CA GLU A 235 -20.11 -14.18 -16.25
C GLU A 235 -20.86 -15.46 -16.68
N PRO A 236 -22.15 -15.61 -16.31
CA PRO A 236 -22.95 -16.78 -16.70
C PRO A 236 -23.01 -17.00 -18.21
N ASN A 237 -22.91 -15.92 -19.00
CA ASN A 237 -22.91 -16.01 -20.46
C ASN A 237 -21.70 -16.76 -21.00
N THR A 238 -20.53 -16.58 -20.39
CA THR A 238 -19.29 -17.30 -20.77
C THR A 238 -19.47 -18.80 -20.62
N TYR A 239 -20.09 -19.26 -19.52
CA TYR A 239 -20.38 -20.67 -19.33
C TYR A 239 -21.34 -21.21 -20.39
N LYS A 240 -22.41 -20.48 -20.70
CA LYS A 240 -23.36 -20.89 -21.75
C LYS A 240 -22.69 -21.02 -23.12
N ILE A 241 -21.86 -20.04 -23.49
CA ILE A 241 -21.10 -20.07 -24.75
C ILE A 241 -20.21 -21.32 -24.78
N LEU A 242 -19.51 -21.63 -23.69
CA LEU A 242 -18.68 -22.83 -23.61
C LEU A 242 -19.51 -24.11 -23.73
N GLU A 243 -20.65 -24.20 -23.06
CA GLU A 243 -21.58 -25.34 -23.16
C GLU A 243 -22.04 -25.56 -24.61
N GLU A 244 -22.43 -24.50 -25.31
CA GLU A 244 -22.81 -24.55 -26.74
C GLU A 244 -21.64 -25.07 -27.60
N GLN A 245 -20.42 -24.58 -27.38
CA GLN A 245 -19.24 -25.06 -28.12
C GLN A 245 -18.94 -26.53 -27.83
N PHE A 246 -19.03 -26.97 -26.57
CA PHE A 246 -18.83 -28.38 -26.23
C PHE A 246 -19.84 -29.30 -26.92
N GLU A 247 -21.09 -28.85 -27.06
CA GLU A 247 -22.14 -29.59 -27.75
C GLU A 247 -21.91 -29.64 -29.27
N ILE A 248 -21.58 -28.50 -29.90
CA ILE A 248 -21.28 -28.40 -31.34
C ILE A 248 -20.10 -29.33 -31.72
N HIS A 249 -19.07 -29.36 -30.88
CA HIS A 249 -17.88 -30.19 -31.11
C HIS A 249 -18.03 -31.64 -30.63
N ASN A 250 -19.23 -32.07 -30.21
CA ASN A 250 -19.52 -33.42 -29.70
C ASN A 250 -18.58 -33.88 -28.56
N LEU A 251 -18.12 -32.96 -27.72
CA LEU A 251 -17.26 -33.25 -26.55
C LEU A 251 -18.07 -33.67 -25.32
N VAL A 252 -19.38 -33.50 -25.38
CA VAL A 252 -20.33 -33.82 -24.33
C VAL A 252 -20.64 -35.31 -24.28
N ASN A 253 -20.54 -35.91 -23.09
CA ASN A 253 -20.97 -37.27 -22.84
C ASN A 253 -22.50 -37.34 -22.72
N LYS A 254 -23.16 -37.85 -23.77
CA LYS A 254 -24.62 -37.97 -23.84
C LYS A 254 -25.19 -39.03 -22.88
N GLU A 255 -24.36 -39.92 -22.36
CA GLU A 255 -24.77 -40.96 -21.40
C GLU A 255 -24.61 -40.52 -19.94
N GLY A 256 -23.96 -39.37 -19.69
CA GLY A 256 -23.77 -38.82 -18.36
C GLY A 256 -25.10 -38.42 -17.72
N LYS A 257 -25.33 -38.86 -16.47
CA LYS A 257 -26.58 -38.58 -15.74
C LYS A 257 -26.48 -37.32 -14.89
N THR A 258 -25.27 -36.94 -14.50
CA THR A 258 -24.99 -35.73 -13.71
C THR A 258 -24.31 -34.65 -14.55
N TYR A 259 -24.35 -33.40 -14.07
CA TYR A 259 -23.70 -32.27 -14.74
C TYR A 259 -22.21 -32.53 -15.02
N HIS A 260 -21.48 -33.04 -14.03
CA HIS A 260 -20.04 -33.32 -14.18
C HIS A 260 -19.75 -34.53 -15.08
N GLU A 261 -20.58 -35.57 -15.05
CA GLU A 261 -20.45 -36.72 -15.96
C GLU A 261 -20.68 -36.32 -17.42
N LYS A 262 -21.61 -35.39 -17.68
CA LYS A 262 -21.86 -34.82 -19.01
C LYS A 262 -20.59 -34.18 -19.61
N TYR A 263 -19.75 -33.61 -18.75
CA TYR A 263 -18.58 -32.81 -19.13
C TYR A 263 -17.23 -33.45 -18.79
N ALA A 264 -17.21 -34.72 -18.36
CA ALA A 264 -16.01 -35.39 -17.84
C ALA A 264 -14.82 -35.45 -18.82
N ASN A 265 -15.09 -35.42 -20.14
CA ASN A 265 -14.06 -35.49 -21.18
C ASN A 265 -13.46 -34.12 -21.55
N ILE A 266 -13.93 -33.04 -20.95
CA ILE A 266 -13.44 -31.70 -21.24
C ILE A 266 -12.06 -31.51 -20.61
N THR A 267 -11.11 -31.06 -21.42
CA THR A 267 -9.76 -30.71 -20.99
C THR A 267 -9.60 -29.20 -20.93
N LYS A 268 -8.51 -28.74 -20.32
CA LYS A 268 -8.19 -27.31 -20.18
C LYS A 268 -7.87 -26.68 -21.54
N GLU A 269 -7.28 -27.45 -22.45
CA GLU A 269 -6.99 -27.06 -23.83
C GLU A 269 -8.28 -26.80 -24.62
N HIS A 270 -9.32 -27.64 -24.44
CA HIS A 270 -10.63 -27.40 -25.06
C HIS A 270 -11.23 -26.07 -24.57
N ILE A 271 -11.23 -25.83 -23.25
CA ILE A 271 -11.74 -24.59 -22.67
C ILE A 271 -11.01 -23.38 -23.25
N TYR A 272 -9.68 -23.44 -23.27
CA TYR A 272 -8.86 -22.38 -23.82
C TYR A 272 -9.15 -22.11 -25.29
N MET A 273 -9.23 -23.15 -26.11
CA MET A 273 -9.51 -23.06 -27.54
C MET A 273 -10.85 -22.33 -27.78
N PHE A 274 -11.90 -22.72 -27.06
CA PHE A 274 -13.21 -22.07 -27.21
C PHE A 274 -13.24 -20.65 -26.64
N LEU A 275 -12.55 -20.36 -25.53
CA LEU A 275 -12.39 -18.99 -25.05
C LEU A 275 -11.66 -18.12 -26.07
N PHE A 276 -10.69 -18.68 -26.81
CA PHE A 276 -10.01 -17.99 -27.89
C PHE A 276 -10.92 -17.72 -29.09
N GLU A 277 -11.61 -18.74 -29.60
CA GLU A 277 -12.52 -18.60 -30.74
C GLU A 277 -13.69 -17.65 -30.47
N THR A 278 -14.14 -17.57 -29.22
CA THR A 278 -15.27 -16.73 -28.80
C THR A 278 -14.83 -15.33 -28.33
N ASN A 279 -13.55 -14.98 -28.49
CA ASN A 279 -12.94 -13.70 -28.07
C ASN A 279 -13.06 -13.40 -26.56
N ASN A 280 -13.16 -14.44 -25.73
CA ASN A 280 -13.27 -14.36 -24.27
C ASN A 280 -11.89 -14.40 -23.58
N SER A 281 -10.97 -13.56 -24.06
CA SER A 281 -9.57 -13.53 -23.59
C SER A 281 -9.39 -13.13 -22.12
N ASN A 282 -10.36 -12.42 -21.54
CA ASN A 282 -10.35 -12.02 -20.13
C ASN A 282 -10.42 -13.20 -19.14
N TYR A 283 -10.69 -14.42 -19.63
CA TYR A 283 -10.87 -15.61 -18.79
C TYR A 283 -9.77 -16.67 -18.97
N TYR A 284 -8.67 -16.37 -19.69
CA TYR A 284 -7.57 -17.34 -19.83
C TYR A 284 -6.89 -17.67 -18.50
N GLU A 285 -6.74 -16.69 -17.62
CA GLU A 285 -6.19 -16.93 -16.28
C GLU A 285 -7.13 -17.77 -15.39
N ASP A 286 -8.39 -17.94 -15.81
CA ASP A 286 -9.44 -18.62 -15.06
C ASP A 286 -9.68 -20.07 -15.50
N ILE A 287 -8.88 -20.61 -16.44
CA ILE A 287 -9.08 -21.93 -17.03
C ILE A 287 -9.18 -23.04 -15.98
N ASN A 288 -8.33 -23.01 -14.94
CA ASN A 288 -8.36 -24.00 -13.87
C ASN A 288 -9.73 -24.01 -13.15
N MET A 289 -10.24 -22.82 -12.82
CA MET A 289 -11.52 -22.66 -12.15
C MET A 289 -12.69 -23.08 -13.06
N ILE A 290 -12.65 -22.71 -14.34
CA ILE A 290 -13.66 -23.11 -15.34
C ILE A 290 -13.68 -24.63 -15.51
N HIS A 291 -12.49 -25.23 -15.58
CA HIS A 291 -12.35 -26.67 -15.74
C HIS A 291 -12.94 -27.44 -14.56
N THR A 292 -12.66 -26.99 -13.33
CA THR A 292 -13.28 -27.55 -12.12
C THR A 292 -14.79 -27.34 -12.09
N HIS A 293 -15.30 -26.19 -12.55
CA HIS A 293 -16.75 -25.93 -12.64
C HIS A 293 -17.46 -26.98 -13.52
N PHE A 294 -16.92 -27.29 -14.70
CA PHE A 294 -17.52 -28.26 -15.61
C PHE A 294 -17.30 -29.70 -15.17
N THR A 295 -16.06 -30.08 -14.90
CA THR A 295 -15.70 -31.50 -14.71
C THR A 295 -15.80 -31.98 -13.27
N GLY A 296 -15.87 -31.07 -12.30
CA GLY A 296 -15.76 -31.38 -10.87
C GLY A 296 -14.36 -31.83 -10.43
N ILE A 297 -13.38 -31.86 -11.35
CA ILE A 297 -11.99 -32.22 -11.03
C ILE A 297 -11.36 -31.07 -10.25
N PRO A 298 -10.80 -31.31 -9.05
CA PRO A 298 -10.24 -30.25 -8.23
C PRO A 298 -9.02 -29.60 -8.91
N CYS A 299 -8.86 -28.29 -8.68
CA CYS A 299 -7.64 -27.57 -9.06
C CYS A 299 -6.42 -28.13 -8.33
N PRO A 300 -5.20 -27.94 -8.88
CA PRO A 300 -3.97 -28.25 -8.16
C PRO A 300 -3.93 -27.54 -6.80
N ASP A 301 -3.53 -28.24 -5.75
CA ASP A 301 -3.35 -27.67 -4.41
C ASP A 301 -1.85 -27.58 -4.10
N ILE A 302 -1.38 -26.37 -3.82
CA ILE A 302 0.01 -26.07 -3.46
C ILE A 302 0.10 -25.30 -2.13
N THR A 303 -0.96 -25.35 -1.32
CA THR A 303 -1.06 -24.61 -0.04
C THR A 303 0.17 -24.84 0.85
N ASP A 304 0.63 -26.09 0.96
CA ASP A 304 1.74 -26.49 1.84
C ASP A 304 3.06 -25.78 1.54
N ILE A 305 3.26 -25.37 0.28
CA ILE A 305 4.52 -24.80 -0.22
C ILE A 305 4.39 -23.33 -0.60
N GLU A 306 3.21 -22.71 -0.47
CA GLU A 306 2.98 -21.32 -0.89
C GLU A 306 3.99 -20.35 -0.25
N HIS A 307 4.24 -20.50 1.06
CA HIS A 307 5.21 -19.68 1.78
C HIS A 307 6.61 -19.76 1.15
N LEU A 308 7.02 -20.96 0.75
CA LEU A 308 8.31 -21.19 0.11
C LEU A 308 8.36 -20.63 -1.32
N LEU A 309 7.24 -20.64 -2.04
CA LEU A 309 7.12 -20.01 -3.35
C LEU A 309 7.20 -18.49 -3.24
N TYR A 310 6.60 -17.88 -2.21
CA TYR A 310 6.72 -16.44 -1.96
C TYR A 310 8.15 -16.04 -1.59
N GLU A 311 8.86 -16.84 -0.78
CA GLU A 311 10.27 -16.61 -0.48
C GLU A 311 11.16 -16.74 -1.72
N ASP A 312 10.91 -17.75 -2.57
CA ASP A 312 11.64 -17.88 -3.83
C ASP A 312 11.32 -16.73 -4.79
N PHE A 313 10.06 -16.27 -4.83
CA PHE A 313 9.67 -15.13 -5.64
C PHE A 313 10.37 -13.84 -5.22
N ASP A 314 10.47 -13.56 -3.91
CA ASP A 314 11.20 -12.40 -3.40
C ASP A 314 12.67 -12.43 -3.87
N LYS A 315 13.33 -13.60 -3.81
CA LYS A 315 14.70 -13.79 -4.33
C LYS A 315 14.80 -13.56 -5.84
N VAL A 316 13.82 -14.05 -6.61
CA VAL A 316 13.75 -13.82 -8.06
C VAL A 316 13.62 -12.34 -8.38
N VAL A 317 12.79 -11.60 -7.64
CA VAL A 317 12.61 -10.16 -7.83
C VAL A 317 13.90 -9.40 -7.49
N ASP A 318 14.54 -9.73 -6.38
CA ASP A 318 15.81 -9.12 -5.97
C ASP A 318 16.95 -9.40 -6.96
N ALA A 319 17.02 -10.63 -7.47
CA ALA A 319 17.97 -11.00 -8.51
C ALA A 319 17.67 -10.27 -9.83
N TYR A 320 16.41 -10.17 -10.25
CA TYR A 320 16.01 -9.45 -11.46
C TYR A 320 16.38 -7.97 -11.39
N GLU A 321 16.08 -7.29 -10.28
CA GLU A 321 16.34 -5.84 -10.13
C GLU A 321 17.83 -5.49 -10.05
N SER A 322 18.69 -6.48 -9.81
CA SER A 322 20.13 -6.29 -9.74
C SER A 322 20.84 -6.72 -11.03
N LEU A 323 20.10 -7.04 -12.10
CA LEU A 323 20.65 -7.27 -13.43
C LEU A 323 20.76 -5.92 -14.15
N GLU A 324 21.97 -5.55 -14.58
CA GLU A 324 22.25 -4.26 -15.22
C GLU A 324 21.88 -4.25 -16.71
N ASP A 325 21.84 -5.42 -17.36
CA ASP A 325 21.66 -5.57 -18.81
C ASP A 325 20.24 -5.99 -19.23
N ILE A 326 19.21 -5.37 -18.66
CA ILE A 326 17.81 -5.65 -19.02
C ILE A 326 17.11 -4.36 -19.46
N ASP A 327 16.96 -4.18 -20.77
CA ASP A 327 16.18 -3.08 -21.38
C ASP A 327 14.65 -3.23 -21.23
N ARG A 328 14.20 -4.25 -20.49
CA ARG A 328 12.79 -4.58 -20.35
C ARG A 328 12.13 -3.78 -19.22
N ILE A 329 11.10 -3.03 -19.59
CA ILE A 329 10.29 -2.19 -18.68
C ILE A 329 9.41 -3.03 -17.73
N HIS A 330 8.87 -4.15 -18.22
CA HIS A 330 7.94 -4.98 -17.47
C HIS A 330 8.63 -6.21 -16.87
N PHE A 331 8.15 -6.67 -15.71
CA PHE A 331 8.62 -7.89 -15.08
C PHE A 331 8.13 -9.15 -15.82
N LEU A 332 8.77 -10.31 -15.61
CA LEU A 332 8.42 -11.59 -16.25
C LEU A 332 6.97 -11.97 -15.93
N ASN A 333 6.31 -12.67 -16.86
CA ASN A 333 4.93 -13.13 -16.65
C ASN A 333 4.84 -13.97 -15.36
N GLY A 334 3.85 -13.66 -14.50
CA GLY A 334 3.66 -14.35 -13.22
C GLY A 334 3.42 -15.85 -13.36
N GLN A 335 2.66 -16.28 -14.37
CA GLN A 335 2.38 -17.70 -14.62
C GLN A 335 3.64 -18.46 -15.06
N TYR A 336 4.48 -17.81 -15.87
CA TYR A 336 5.79 -18.34 -16.25
C TYR A 336 6.71 -18.51 -15.02
N ILE A 337 6.77 -17.50 -14.14
CA ILE A 337 7.57 -17.58 -12.91
C ILE A 337 7.04 -18.69 -11.99
N LEU A 338 5.72 -18.80 -11.81
CA LEU A 338 5.13 -19.85 -10.99
C LEU A 338 5.48 -21.25 -11.53
N TYR A 339 5.35 -21.45 -12.85
CA TYR A 339 5.72 -22.69 -13.52
C TYR A 339 7.18 -23.08 -13.23
N GLN A 340 8.11 -22.13 -13.37
CA GLN A 340 9.54 -22.39 -13.12
C GLN A 340 9.84 -22.66 -11.64
N LEU A 341 9.22 -21.92 -10.71
CA LEU A 341 9.41 -22.13 -9.28
C LEU A 341 8.88 -23.51 -8.82
N LEU A 342 7.77 -23.97 -9.38
CA LEU A 342 7.24 -25.30 -9.11
C LEU A 342 8.17 -26.41 -9.65
N ARG A 343 8.70 -26.24 -10.87
CA ARG A 343 9.68 -27.18 -11.46
C ARG A 343 10.98 -27.25 -10.66
N ARG A 344 11.50 -26.11 -10.22
CA ARG A 344 12.67 -26.02 -9.34
C ARG A 344 12.48 -26.84 -8.07
N ARG A 345 11.28 -26.81 -7.49
CA ARG A 345 10.92 -27.60 -6.30
C ARG A 345 10.53 -29.04 -6.59
N LYS A 346 10.70 -29.49 -7.85
CA LYS A 346 10.41 -30.86 -8.33
C LYS A 346 8.94 -31.27 -8.16
N ILE A 347 8.04 -30.30 -8.20
CA ILE A 347 6.61 -30.56 -8.17
C ILE A 347 6.16 -30.93 -9.59
N LYS A 348 5.32 -31.96 -9.68
CA LYS A 348 4.73 -32.38 -10.96
C LYS A 348 3.74 -31.31 -11.41
N VAL A 349 4.10 -30.59 -12.47
CA VAL A 349 3.26 -29.58 -13.11
C VAL A 349 2.75 -30.11 -14.44
N LYS A 350 1.51 -29.80 -14.80
CA LYS A 350 0.99 -29.97 -16.15
C LYS A 350 1.01 -28.62 -16.84
N GLU A 351 1.52 -28.56 -18.06
CA GLU A 351 1.56 -27.32 -18.85
C GLU A 351 0.16 -26.75 -19.10
N SER A 352 -0.83 -27.63 -19.22
CA SER A 352 -2.26 -27.31 -19.34
C SER A 352 -2.83 -26.43 -18.23
N ASP A 353 -2.16 -26.38 -17.08
CA ASP A 353 -2.61 -25.65 -15.90
C ASP A 353 -2.16 -24.18 -15.92
N PHE A 354 -1.38 -23.78 -16.93
CA PHE A 354 -0.77 -22.47 -17.05
C PHE A 354 -1.08 -21.87 -18.44
N ASP A 355 -1.54 -20.63 -18.46
CA ASP A 355 -1.53 -19.75 -19.63
C ASP A 355 -0.12 -19.14 -19.80
N ILE A 356 0.85 -19.98 -20.17
CA ILE A 356 2.21 -19.55 -20.48
C ILE A 356 2.22 -18.80 -21.82
N LEU A 357 3.19 -17.89 -21.96
CA LEU A 357 3.43 -17.12 -23.18
C LEU A 357 3.41 -18.01 -24.43
N LYS A 358 2.55 -17.64 -25.38
CA LYS A 358 2.22 -18.45 -26.56
C LYS A 358 3.26 -18.35 -27.68
N THR A 359 4.00 -17.24 -27.76
CA THR A 359 5.00 -17.05 -28.82
C THR A 359 6.35 -17.59 -28.36
N ARG A 360 6.93 -18.48 -29.17
CA ARG A 360 8.25 -19.08 -28.93
C ARG A 360 9.31 -18.03 -28.66
N GLU A 361 9.30 -16.93 -29.41
CA GLU A 361 10.23 -15.80 -29.23
C GLU A 361 10.14 -15.20 -27.83
N ARG A 362 8.93 -14.91 -27.33
CA ARG A 362 8.76 -14.36 -25.96
C ARG A 362 9.14 -15.37 -24.89
N LEU A 363 8.88 -16.66 -25.14
CA LEU A 363 9.23 -17.71 -24.19
C LEU A 363 10.76 -17.89 -24.11
N VAL A 364 11.46 -17.85 -25.25
CA VAL A 364 12.93 -17.84 -25.30
C VAL A 364 13.48 -16.61 -24.58
N GLU A 365 12.93 -15.41 -24.83
CA GLU A 365 13.32 -14.19 -24.12
C GLU A 365 13.13 -14.34 -22.59
N HIS A 366 12.02 -14.93 -22.15
CA HIS A 366 11.77 -15.17 -20.72
C HIS A 366 12.75 -16.20 -20.14
N ASP A 367 13.05 -17.27 -20.87
CA ASP A 367 14.04 -18.28 -20.51
C ASP A 367 15.44 -17.68 -20.39
N GLU A 368 15.87 -16.82 -21.32
CA GLU A 368 17.17 -16.14 -21.27
C GLU A 368 17.29 -15.24 -20.03
N ILE A 369 16.26 -14.45 -19.73
CA ILE A 369 16.25 -13.59 -18.54
C ILE A 369 16.22 -14.45 -17.27
N TYR A 370 15.37 -15.47 -17.23
CA TYR A 370 15.26 -16.35 -16.06
C TYR A 370 16.54 -17.15 -15.83
N GLN A 371 17.25 -17.54 -16.90
CA GLN A 371 18.58 -18.16 -16.80
C GLN A 371 19.57 -17.22 -16.11
N LYS A 372 19.61 -15.93 -16.49
CA LYS A 372 20.46 -14.93 -15.81
C LYS A 372 20.11 -14.80 -14.32
N ILE A 373 18.82 -14.80 -13.98
CA ILE A 373 18.35 -14.81 -12.59
C ILE A 373 18.83 -16.06 -11.85
N CYS A 374 18.67 -17.24 -12.46
CA CYS A 374 19.12 -18.50 -11.89
C CYS A 374 20.62 -18.51 -11.65
N MET A 375 21.43 -18.01 -12.58
CA MET A 375 22.88 -17.90 -12.41
C MET A 375 23.24 -17.04 -11.19
N LYS A 376 22.57 -15.91 -11.01
CA LYS A 376 22.81 -15.00 -9.86
C LYS A 376 22.40 -15.60 -8.53
N LEU A 377 21.34 -16.41 -8.52
CA LEU A 377 20.85 -17.10 -7.33
C LEU A 377 21.54 -18.45 -7.08
N GLU A 378 22.47 -18.87 -7.94
CA GLU A 378 23.10 -20.19 -7.94
C GLU A 378 22.07 -21.34 -8.05
N TRP A 379 21.03 -21.12 -8.85
CA TRP A 379 19.95 -22.06 -9.09
C TRP A 379 20.16 -22.84 -10.39
N CYS A 380 19.74 -24.11 -10.39
CA CYS A 380 19.68 -24.89 -11.63
C CYS A 380 18.56 -24.35 -12.52
N PHE A 381 18.93 -23.84 -13.69
CA PHE A 381 17.98 -23.42 -14.71
C PHE A 381 17.42 -24.63 -15.47
N LEU A 382 16.11 -24.64 -15.68
CA LEU A 382 15.41 -25.63 -16.49
C LEU A 382 14.75 -24.90 -17.66
N PRO A 383 15.20 -25.10 -18.91
CA PRO A 383 14.57 -24.46 -20.06
C PRO A 383 13.12 -24.94 -20.22
N THR A 384 12.30 -24.06 -20.77
CA THR A 384 10.90 -24.32 -21.12
C THR A 384 10.77 -24.68 -22.61
N VAL A 385 11.75 -24.29 -23.43
CA VAL A 385 11.82 -24.54 -24.89
C VAL A 385 13.05 -25.34 -25.28
#